data_AF-A0AAJ5SFT6-F1
#
_entry.id   AF-A0AAJ5SFT6-F1
#
_cell.length_a   1.000
_cell.length_b   1.000
_cell.length_c   1.000
_cell.angle_alpha   90.00
_cell.angle_beta   90.00
_cell.angle_gamma   90.00
#
_symmetry.space_group_name_H-M   'P 1'
#
loop_
_entity.id
_entity.type
_entity.pdbx_description
1 polymer ?
#
loop_
_entity_poly.entity_id
_entity_poly.type
_entity_poly.pdbx_seq_one_letter_code
_entity_poly.pdbx_strand_id
1 'polypeptide(L)'
;MRRSIVLGVITGIFTGIIALALVMVVSLALTFANGADVVIPGIFESWSGAAPDGTPQLRFLPNFAGMGVVLLVWTAVITLLFVYLAKPRSRASVADAPGSPSTEDVKAH
;
A
#
# COMPACT_ATOMS: atom_id res chain seq x y z
N MET A 1 -0.89 -3.19 -19.45
CA MET A 1 -0.71 -4.13 -18.32
C MET A 1 0.70 -4.12 -17.73
N ARG A 2 1.79 -4.43 -18.45
CA ARG A 2 3.15 -4.46 -17.86
C ARG A 2 3.57 -3.16 -17.14
N ARG A 3 3.31 -1.99 -17.73
CA ARG A 3 3.62 -0.68 -17.11
C ARG A 3 2.84 -0.44 -15.80
N SER A 4 1.57 -0.84 -15.74
CA SER A 4 0.72 -0.68 -14.56
C SER A 4 1.19 -1.55 -13.39
N ILE A 5 1.72 -2.75 -13.67
CA ILE A 5 2.30 -3.64 -12.65
C ILE A 5 3.58 -3.01 -12.09
N VAL A 6 4.48 -2.55 -12.97
CA VAL A 6 5.75 -1.93 -12.54
C VAL A 6 5.50 -0.70 -11.66
N LEU A 7 4.56 0.18 -12.06
CA LEU A 7 4.17 1.33 -11.25
C LEU A 7 3.56 0.88 -9.90
N GLY A 8 2.66 -0.10 -9.90
CA GLY A 8 2.06 -0.63 -8.68
C GLY A 8 3.07 -1.21 -7.70
N VAL A 9 4.10 -1.92 -8.20
CA VAL A 9 5.17 -2.48 -7.37
C VAL A 9 6.05 -1.38 -6.79
N ILE A 10 6.51 -0.42 -7.61
CA ILE A 10 7.36 0.68 -7.13
C ILE A 10 6.63 1.51 -6.07
N THR A 11 5.38 1.90 -6.35
CA THR A 11 4.55 2.65 -5.40
C THR A 11 4.26 1.82 -4.14
N GLY A 12 3.97 0.53 -4.27
CA GLY A 12 3.74 -0.37 -3.14
C GLY A 12 4.96 -0.46 -2.21
N ILE A 13 6.16 -0.64 -2.77
CA ILE A 13 7.40 -0.70 -1.99
C ILE A 13 7.65 0.65 -1.28
N PHE A 14 7.60 1.77 -2.02
CA PHE A 14 7.88 3.09 -1.44
C PHE A 14 6.90 3.44 -0.32
N THR A 15 5.61 3.28 -0.57
CA THR A 15 4.57 3.57 0.43
C THR A 15 4.65 2.61 1.61
N GLY A 16 4.96 1.34 1.38
CA GLY A 16 5.13 0.34 2.44
C GLY A 16 6.33 0.64 3.34
N ILE A 17 7.47 1.05 2.78
CA ILE A 17 8.66 1.45 3.56
C ILE A 17 8.34 2.67 4.43
N ILE A 18 7.72 3.71 3.85
CA ILE A 18 7.35 4.92 4.59
C ILE A 18 6.36 4.58 5.71
N ALA A 19 5.34 3.76 5.43
CA ALA A 19 4.38 3.34 6.42
C ALA A 19 5.04 2.56 7.58
N LEU A 20 5.94 1.62 7.27
CA LEU A 20 6.69 0.88 8.29
C LEU A 20 7.53 1.81 9.17
N ALA A 21 8.23 2.79 8.57
CA ALA A 21 9.01 3.76 9.30
C ALA A 21 8.13 4.60 10.25
N LEU A 22 6.95 5.04 9.79
CA LEU A 22 6.00 5.78 10.62
C LEU A 22 5.47 4.93 11.78
N VAL A 23 5.11 3.68 11.52
CA VAL A 23 4.65 2.75 12.56
C VAL A 23 5.73 2.54 13.62
N MET A 24 7.00 2.40 13.22
CA MET A 24 8.12 2.34 14.17
C MET A 24 8.19 3.60 15.03
N VAL A 25 8.24 4.78 14.40
CA VAL A 25 8.34 6.06 15.14
C VAL A 25 7.19 6.25 16.12
N VAL A 26 5.95 5.97 15.69
CA VAL A 26 4.76 6.07 16.55
C VAL A 26 4.84 5.09 17.71
N SER A 27 5.30 3.86 17.46
CA SER A 27 5.41 2.84 18.52
C SER A 27 6.48 3.19 19.55
N LEU A 28 7.62 3.72 19.12
CA LEU A 28 8.63 4.28 20.03
C LEU A 28 8.06 5.44 20.85
N ALA A 29 7.36 6.37 20.20
CA ALA A 29 6.75 7.51 20.87
C ALA A 29 5.72 7.08 21.93
N LEU A 30 4.88 6.08 21.61
CA LEU A 30 3.90 5.52 22.56
C LEU A 30 4.57 4.81 23.73
N THR A 31 5.65 4.07 23.46
CA THR A 31 6.43 3.40 24.51
C THR A 31 7.04 4.43 25.46
N PHE A 32 7.65 5.49 24.93
CA PHE A 32 8.23 6.56 25.72
C PHE A 32 7.18 7.37 26.49
N ALA A 33 6.05 7.69 25.85
CA ALA A 33 5.02 8.54 26.44
C ALA A 33 4.23 7.83 27.54
N ASN A 34 3.94 6.53 27.37
CA ASN A 34 3.07 5.78 28.28
C ASN A 34 3.85 4.87 29.26
N GLY A 35 5.16 4.68 29.06
CA GLY A 35 5.93 3.69 29.82
C GLY A 35 5.34 2.27 29.69
N ALA A 36 4.64 2.02 28.59
CA ALA A 36 3.92 0.79 28.34
C ALA A 36 4.58 0.03 27.20
N ASP A 37 4.63 -1.28 27.34
CA ASP A 37 5.25 -2.16 26.36
C ASP A 37 4.39 -2.21 25.10
N VAL A 38 4.96 -1.83 23.97
CA VAL A 38 4.27 -1.86 22.67
C VAL A 38 4.80 -3.05 21.91
N VAL A 39 3.98 -4.11 21.86
CA VAL A 39 4.26 -5.29 21.06
C VAL A 39 3.42 -5.24 19.79
N ILE A 40 4.08 -5.22 18.64
CA ILE A 40 3.47 -5.45 17.33
C ILE A 40 3.87 -6.87 16.89
N PRO A 41 2.98 -7.86 17.06
CA PRO A 41 3.30 -9.26 16.78
C PRO A 41 3.88 -9.44 15.37
N GLY A 42 5.08 -10.04 15.31
CA GLY A 42 5.78 -10.31 14.06
C GLY A 42 6.54 -9.12 13.46
N ILE A 43 6.39 -7.89 13.94
CA ILE A 43 7.07 -6.72 13.36
C ILE A 43 8.12 -6.17 14.35
N PHE A 44 7.72 -5.99 15.61
CA PHE A 44 8.55 -5.27 16.58
C PHE A 44 8.04 -5.47 18.01
N GLU A 45 8.97 -5.51 18.96
CA GLU A 45 8.71 -5.40 20.40
C GLU A 45 9.50 -4.22 20.98
N SER A 46 8.80 -3.28 21.61
CA SER A 46 9.40 -2.37 22.60
C SER A 46 8.97 -2.70 24.00
N TRP A 47 9.97 -2.72 24.87
CA TRP A 47 9.80 -2.76 26.30
C TRP A 47 10.45 -1.51 26.90
N SER A 48 9.73 -0.82 27.79
CA SER A 48 10.31 0.25 28.60
C SER A 48 10.65 -0.29 29.97
N GLY A 49 11.94 -0.47 30.21
CA GLY A 49 12.47 -0.99 31.47
C GLY A 49 13.31 0.00 32.22
N ALA A 50 13.29 -0.07 33.55
CA ALA A 50 14.39 0.44 34.34
C ALA A 50 15.57 -0.52 34.20
N ALA A 51 16.70 -0.02 33.72
CA ALA A 51 17.96 -0.72 33.79
C ALA A 51 18.42 -0.89 35.26
N PRO A 52 19.42 -1.75 35.52
CA PRO A 52 19.93 -1.94 36.88
C PRO A 52 20.45 -0.65 37.55
N ASP A 53 20.78 0.36 36.75
CA ASP A 53 21.20 1.70 37.17
C ASP A 53 20.04 2.72 37.30
N GLY A 54 18.79 2.27 37.14
CA GLY A 54 17.59 3.11 37.21
C GLY A 54 17.34 3.97 35.97
N THR A 55 18.15 3.84 34.91
CA THR A 55 17.92 4.58 33.67
C THR A 55 16.78 3.97 32.85
N PRO A 56 15.90 4.79 32.25
CA PRO A 56 14.89 4.29 31.33
C PRO A 56 15.57 3.77 30.06
N GLN A 57 15.53 2.46 29.86
CA GLN A 57 16.02 1.82 28.64
C GLN A 57 14.86 1.51 27.71
N LEU A 58 14.98 2.01 26.47
CA LEU A 58 14.18 1.54 25.37
C LEU A 58 14.91 0.40 24.67
N ARG A 59 14.38 -0.80 24.79
CA ARG A 59 14.85 -1.93 23.98
C ARG A 59 14.00 -2.02 22.73
N PHE A 60 14.67 -2.01 21.57
CA PHE A 60 14.04 -2.14 20.27
C PHE A 60 14.50 -3.45 19.63
N LEU A 61 13.61 -4.43 19.51
CA LEU A 61 13.88 -5.69 18.81
C LEU A 61 13.11 -5.70 17.47
N PRO A 62 13.74 -5.30 16.35
CA PRO A 62 13.11 -5.39 15.04
C PRO A 62 13.10 -6.83 14.54
N ASN A 63 11.93 -7.30 14.10
CA ASN A 63 11.81 -8.56 13.37
C ASN A 63 11.83 -8.29 11.86
N PHE A 64 13.03 -8.30 11.28
CA PHE A 64 13.22 -8.05 9.84
C PHE A 64 12.43 -9.02 8.95
N ALA A 65 12.23 -10.27 9.39
CA ALA A 65 11.49 -11.26 8.62
C ALA A 65 10.01 -10.88 8.51
N GLY A 66 9.36 -10.55 9.63
CA GLY A 66 7.95 -10.17 9.57
C GLY A 66 7.72 -8.77 9.00
N MET A 67 8.67 -7.83 9.15
CA MET A 67 8.66 -6.58 8.37
C MET A 67 8.68 -6.84 6.86
N GLY A 68 9.52 -7.78 6.40
CA GLY A 68 9.59 -8.18 5.00
C GLY A 68 8.28 -8.80 4.51
N VAL A 69 7.64 -9.66 5.31
CA VAL A 69 6.33 -10.25 4.99
C VAL A 69 5.25 -9.17 4.87
N VAL A 70 5.19 -8.24 5.81
CA VAL A 70 4.21 -7.14 5.78
C VAL A 70 4.43 -6.26 4.54
N LEU A 71 5.67 -5.94 4.23
CA LEU A 71 6.01 -5.18 3.02
C LEU A 71 5.59 -5.92 1.74
N LEU A 72 5.82 -7.23 1.67
CA LEU A 72 5.40 -8.06 0.55
C LEU A 72 3.88 -8.08 0.39
N VAL A 73 3.15 -8.33 1.47
CA VAL A 73 1.68 -8.35 1.45
C VAL A 73 1.14 -6.98 1.05
N TRP A 74 1.67 -5.91 1.62
CA TRP A 74 1.27 -4.54 1.28
C TRP A 74 1.53 -4.22 -0.20
N THR A 75 2.73 -4.53 -0.68
CA THR A 75 3.10 -4.32 -2.08
C THR A 75 2.20 -5.12 -3.02
N ALA A 76 1.88 -6.38 -2.67
CA ALA A 76 0.97 -7.21 -3.44
C ALA A 76 -0.43 -6.59 -3.50
N VAL A 77 -0.97 -6.10 -2.39
CA VAL A 77 -2.29 -5.44 -2.33
C VAL A 77 -2.32 -4.18 -3.21
N ILE A 78 -1.34 -3.29 -3.06
CA ILE A 78 -1.26 -2.05 -3.87
C ILE A 78 -1.11 -2.38 -5.37
N THR A 79 -0.27 -3.36 -5.71
CA THR A 79 -0.10 -3.78 -7.10
C THR A 79 -1.40 -4.34 -7.67
N LEU A 80 -2.11 -5.16 -6.90
CA LEU A 80 -3.39 -5.74 -7.31
C LEU A 80 -4.47 -4.67 -7.51
N LEU A 81 -4.52 -3.67 -6.63
CA LEU A 81 -5.41 -2.52 -6.75
C LEU A 81 -5.13 -1.72 -8.03
N PHE A 82 -3.86 -1.45 -8.32
CA PHE A 82 -3.46 -0.75 -9.56
C PHE A 82 -3.86 -1.53 -10.82
N VAL A 83 -3.68 -2.86 -10.80
CA VAL A 83 -4.11 -3.72 -11.93
C VAL A 83 -5.63 -3.72 -12.09
N TYR A 84 -6.37 -3.75 -10.98
CA TYR A 84 -7.83 -3.76 -11.01
C TYR A 84 -8.40 -2.43 -11.51
N LEU A 85 -7.86 -1.30 -11.06
CA LEU A 85 -8.25 0.04 -11.50
C LEU A 85 -7.84 0.33 -12.95
N ALA A 86 -6.73 -0.26 -13.42
CA ALA A 86 -6.28 -0.14 -14.80
C ALA A 86 -7.09 -0.99 -15.79
N LYS A 87 -8.06 -1.80 -15.33
CA LYS A 87 -8.92 -2.58 -16.20
C LYS A 87 -9.84 -1.62 -16.97
N PRO A 88 -9.73 -1.49 -18.30
CA PRO A 88 -10.58 -0.60 -19.05
C PRO A 88 -12.03 -1.03 -18.84
N ARG A 89 -12.88 -0.09 -18.41
CA ARG A 89 -14.34 -0.26 -18.50
C ARG A 89 -14.64 -0.50 -19.97
N SER A 90 -14.89 -1.76 -20.33
CA SER A 90 -15.46 -2.11 -21.63
C SER A 90 -16.62 -1.16 -21.84
N ARG A 91 -16.56 -0.39 -22.93
CA ARG A 91 -17.62 0.50 -23.40
C ARG A 91 -18.91 -0.32 -23.48
N ALA A 92 -19.68 -0.35 -22.40
CA ALA A 92 -21.06 -0.77 -22.40
C ALA A 92 -21.89 0.47 -22.79
N SER A 93 -21.79 0.80 -24.08
CA SER A 93 -22.76 1.58 -24.85
C SER A 93 -22.31 1.38 -26.31
N VAL A 94 -22.74 0.31 -26.98
CA VAL A 94 -24.00 0.33 -27.75
C VAL A 94 -23.90 1.52 -28.72
N ALA A 95 -23.47 1.42 -29.98
CA ALA A 95 -23.61 0.34 -30.96
C ALA A 95 -25.07 -0.07 -31.27
N ASP A 96 -26.06 0.62 -30.71
CA ASP A 96 -27.43 0.73 -31.26
C ASP A 96 -27.67 2.18 -31.69
N ALA A 97 -27.26 2.49 -32.91
CA ALA A 97 -28.05 3.37 -33.73
C ALA A 97 -28.16 2.68 -35.09
N PRO A 98 -29.20 1.85 -35.32
CA PRO A 98 -29.48 1.33 -36.64
C PRO A 98 -29.96 2.50 -37.50
N GLY A 99 -29.08 2.98 -38.39
CA GLY A 99 -29.42 4.02 -39.37
C GLY A 99 -28.45 5.19 -39.38
N SER A 100 -27.25 5.00 -39.92
CA SER A 100 -26.54 6.13 -40.54
C SER A 100 -26.97 6.20 -42.01
N PRO A 101 -27.57 7.32 -42.48
CA PRO A 101 -27.98 7.46 -43.87
C PRO A 101 -26.77 7.31 -44.81
N SER A 102 -26.94 6.52 -45.86
CA SER A 102 -25.96 6.39 -46.93
C SER A 102 -25.69 7.77 -47.52
N THR A 103 -24.42 8.09 -47.68
CA THR A 103 -23.93 9.33 -48.34
C THR A 103 -24.30 9.42 -49.83
N GLU A 104 -25.18 8.54 -50.32
CA GLU A 104 -25.68 8.49 -51.69
C GLU A 104 -26.81 9.50 -51.92
N ASP A 105 -27.56 9.87 -50.88
CA ASP A 105 -28.71 10.78 -51.00
C ASP A 105 -28.33 12.28 -51.05
N VAL A 106 -27.06 12.64 -50.77
CA VAL A 106 -26.63 14.05 -50.70
C VAL A 106 -26.28 14.63 -52.08
N LYS A 107 -26.23 13.81 -53.14
CA LYS A 107 -25.88 14.29 -54.50
C LYS A 107 -27.08 14.57 -55.41
N ALA A 108 -28.31 14.41 -54.94
CA ALA A 108 -29.51 14.51 -55.78
C ALA A 108 -30.29 15.83 -55.68
N HIS A 109 -29.81 16.84 -54.95
CA HIS A 109 -30.47 18.16 -54.87
C HIS A 109 -29.49 19.32 -55.04
#